data_AF-A0A9D6ESZ8-F1
#
_entry.id   AF-A0A9D6ESZ8-F1
#
_cell.length_a   1.000
_cell.length_b   1.000
_cell.length_c   1.000
_cell.angle_alpha   90.00
_cell.angle_beta   90.00
_cell.angle_gamma   90.00
#
_symmetry.space_group_name_H-M   'P 1'
#
loop_
_entity.id
_entity.type
_entity.pdbx_description
1 polymer ?
#
loop_
_entity_poly.entity_id
_entity_poly.type
_entity_poly.pdbx_seq_one_letter_code
_entity_poly.pdbx_strand_id
1 'polypeptide(L)'
;MEKNAQNTKEKVEAAFQLLSEETTTFEKFEKIRILIKGINPSLDKKLDSASDAVNKLQKLQKGEVIELSAEILPEDTEEDKKRKKAILFFISKWKELRSEVKRINDLYQQAGSDGKITAEEHANILGKTFSLAKGPLGIITIGALLVVGAIKFLESSAVSITIKNQGCVSLTPIARLPVPIPGIKLPEETIPDGGEGIAVVPPLDVNVNGTQPGSVTLSALGFSMGYYLPGPNVDVIFNNQSLIGKRTLVKLSDSKQHTLIVNCPSSL
;
A
#
# COMPACT_ATOMS: atom_id res chain seq x y z
N MET A 1 47.57 32.71 -20.98
CA MET A 1 47.66 31.32 -20.50
C MET A 1 47.84 31.23 -18.98
N GLU A 2 48.57 32.15 -18.33
CA GLU A 2 48.77 32.15 -16.86
C GLU A 2 47.49 32.19 -16.02
N LYS A 3 46.46 32.96 -16.40
CA LYS A 3 45.18 33.03 -15.64
C LYS A 3 44.43 31.69 -15.53
N ASN A 4 44.51 30.83 -16.55
CA ASN A 4 43.86 29.51 -16.52
C ASN A 4 44.65 28.50 -15.66
N ALA A 5 45.98 28.58 -15.69
CA ALA A 5 46.83 27.75 -14.83
C ALA A 5 46.67 28.12 -13.35
N GLN A 6 46.55 29.41 -13.03
CA GLN A 6 46.34 29.90 -11.68
C GLN A 6 44.97 29.47 -11.10
N ASN A 7 43.91 29.61 -11.88
CA ASN A 7 42.55 29.18 -11.50
C ASN A 7 42.46 27.64 -11.33
N THR A 8 43.17 26.88 -12.17
CA THR A 8 43.25 25.42 -12.03
C THR A 8 43.99 25.02 -10.75
N LYS A 9 45.09 25.72 -10.42
CA LYS A 9 45.86 25.49 -9.20
C LYS A 9 45.02 25.75 -7.94
N GLU A 10 44.30 26.86 -7.90
CA GLU A 10 43.41 27.23 -6.78
C GLU A 10 42.28 26.21 -6.57
N LYS A 11 41.69 25.69 -7.65
CA LYS A 11 40.67 24.62 -7.58
C LYS A 11 41.22 23.31 -7.04
N VAL A 12 42.43 22.93 -7.46
CA VAL A 12 43.11 21.72 -6.99
C VAL A 12 43.49 21.86 -5.52
N GLU A 13 43.95 23.03 -5.10
CA GLU A 13 44.33 23.32 -3.71
C GLU A 13 43.11 23.31 -2.77
N ALA A 14 41.99 23.88 -3.21
CA ALA A 14 40.72 23.80 -2.47
C ALA A 14 40.18 22.36 -2.36
N ALA A 15 40.27 21.58 -3.44
CA ALA A 15 39.91 20.16 -3.41
C ALA A 15 40.83 19.35 -2.48
N PHE A 16 42.13 19.65 -2.46
CA PHE A 16 43.12 18.99 -1.60
C PHE A 16 42.91 19.31 -0.12
N GLN A 17 42.56 20.55 0.23
CA GLN A 17 42.19 20.92 1.59
C GLN A 17 40.97 20.14 2.07
N LEU A 18 39.93 20.04 1.26
CA LEU A 18 38.72 19.27 1.58
C LEU A 18 38.98 17.76 1.72
N LEU A 19 39.94 17.21 0.97
CA LEU A 19 40.36 15.80 1.06
C LEU A 19 41.26 15.52 2.26
N SER A 20 41.89 16.54 2.85
CA SER A 20 42.85 16.40 3.95
C SER A 20 42.19 16.44 5.34
N GLU A 21 40.88 16.67 5.40
CA GLU A 21 40.11 16.62 6.65
C GLU A 21 39.93 15.17 7.13
N GLU A 22 39.94 14.94 8.46
CA GLU A 22 39.92 13.60 9.08
C GLU A 22 38.69 12.74 8.71
N THR A 23 37.60 13.35 8.24
CA THR A 23 36.37 12.64 7.86
C THR A 23 35.84 13.15 6.51
N THR A 24 35.48 12.21 5.63
CA THR A 24 34.88 12.51 4.33
C THR A 24 33.40 12.12 4.32
N THR A 25 32.53 13.05 3.92
CA THR A 25 31.10 12.80 3.68
C THR A 25 30.81 12.79 2.18
N PHE A 26 29.69 12.20 1.75
CA PHE A 26 29.30 12.20 0.34
C PHE A 26 29.11 13.63 -0.22
N GLU A 27 28.65 14.56 0.61
CA GLU A 27 28.54 15.97 0.23
C GLU A 27 29.91 16.63 0.00
N LYS A 28 30.92 16.28 0.82
CA LYS A 28 32.31 16.72 0.57
C LYS A 28 32.84 16.13 -0.73
N PHE A 29 32.56 14.86 -1.00
CA PHE A 29 32.92 14.20 -2.26
C PHE A 29 32.32 14.90 -3.49
N GLU A 30 31.04 15.30 -3.45
CA GLU A 30 30.42 16.06 -4.55
C GLU A 30 31.04 17.45 -4.75
N LYS A 31 31.34 18.16 -3.66
CA LYS A 31 32.03 19.45 -3.74
C LYS A 31 33.42 19.31 -4.37
N ILE A 32 34.18 18.30 -3.98
CA ILE A 32 35.48 17.98 -4.56
C ILE A 32 35.35 17.64 -6.05
N ARG A 33 34.38 16.80 -6.44
CA ARG A 33 34.09 16.45 -7.83
C ARG A 33 33.78 17.69 -8.68
N ILE A 34 32.95 18.61 -8.19
CA ILE A 34 32.62 19.85 -8.90
C ILE A 34 33.86 20.75 -9.05
N LEU A 35 34.68 20.88 -8.00
CA LEU A 35 35.88 21.72 -8.01
C LEU A 35 36.90 21.26 -9.04
N ILE A 36 37.09 19.94 -9.19
CA ILE A 36 38.09 19.37 -10.10
C ILE A 36 37.56 19.01 -11.49
N LYS A 37 36.26 19.28 -11.74
CA LYS A 37 35.60 18.98 -13.01
C LYS A 37 36.26 19.74 -14.17
N GLY A 38 36.53 19.03 -15.26
CA GLY A 38 37.13 19.59 -16.47
C GLY A 38 38.65 19.71 -16.44
N ILE A 39 39.30 19.34 -15.33
CA ILE A 39 40.77 19.29 -15.23
C ILE A 39 41.32 18.04 -15.93
N ASN A 40 40.64 16.90 -15.79
CA ASN A 40 41.02 15.66 -16.46
C ASN A 40 39.77 14.84 -16.86
N PRO A 41 39.54 14.63 -18.18
CA PRO A 41 38.35 13.91 -18.66
C PRO A 41 38.23 12.46 -18.17
N SER A 42 39.36 11.78 -17.93
CA SER A 42 39.36 10.42 -17.39
C SER A 42 39.03 10.40 -15.89
N LEU A 43 39.40 11.45 -15.16
CA LEU A 43 39.07 11.61 -13.74
C LEU A 43 37.58 11.94 -13.59
N ASP A 44 37.06 12.84 -14.43
CA ASP A 44 35.64 13.20 -14.47
C ASP A 44 34.75 11.97 -14.68
N LYS A 45 35.05 11.12 -15.67
CA LYS A 45 34.30 9.88 -15.90
C LYS A 45 34.28 8.95 -14.70
N LYS A 46 35.40 8.82 -13.99
CA LYS A 46 35.51 7.94 -12.81
C LYS A 46 34.74 8.52 -11.62
N LEU A 47 34.80 9.83 -11.42
CA LEU A 47 34.07 10.53 -10.35
C LEU A 47 32.56 10.55 -10.60
N ASP A 48 32.14 10.71 -11.85
CA ASP A 48 30.74 10.60 -12.26
C ASP A 48 30.21 9.19 -11.99
N SER A 49 30.96 8.16 -12.39
CA SER A 49 30.58 6.76 -12.14
C SER A 49 30.48 6.43 -10.64
N ALA A 50 31.39 6.98 -9.82
CA ALA A 50 31.38 6.79 -8.38
C ALA A 50 30.22 7.54 -7.70
N SER A 51 29.93 8.77 -8.13
CA SER A 51 28.75 9.54 -7.71
C SER A 51 27.46 8.78 -8.01
N ASP A 52 27.31 8.28 -9.24
CA ASP A 52 26.13 7.52 -9.66
C ASP A 52 25.97 6.21 -8.87
N ALA A 53 27.07 5.50 -8.61
CA ALA A 53 27.04 4.29 -7.79
C ALA A 53 26.63 4.56 -6.34
N VAL A 54 27.16 5.63 -5.72
CA VAL A 54 26.80 5.99 -4.34
C VAL A 54 25.37 6.53 -4.26
N ASN A 55 24.88 7.27 -5.26
CA ASN A 55 23.48 7.68 -5.35
C ASN A 55 22.54 6.48 -5.46
N LYS A 56 22.90 5.47 -6.27
CA LYS A 56 22.15 4.20 -6.33
C LYS A 56 22.14 3.47 -4.99
N LEU A 57 23.27 3.44 -4.27
CA LEU A 57 23.36 2.85 -2.93
C LEU A 57 22.52 3.62 -1.89
N GLN A 58 22.45 4.95 -1.97
CA GLN A 58 21.59 5.76 -1.11
C GLN A 58 20.10 5.53 -1.40
N LYS A 59 19.70 5.41 -2.68
CA LYS A 59 18.34 5.01 -3.07
C LYS A 59 17.99 3.62 -2.52
N LEU A 60 18.93 2.66 -2.57
CA LEU A 60 18.77 1.33 -1.98
C LEU A 60 18.64 1.37 -0.45
N GLN A 61 19.48 2.13 0.25
CA GLN A 61 19.40 2.31 1.72
C GLN A 61 18.10 2.98 2.16
N LYS A 62 17.50 3.83 1.32
CA LYS A 62 16.19 4.48 1.56
C LYS A 62 14.98 3.63 1.14
N GLY A 63 15.19 2.39 0.67
CA GLY A 63 14.13 1.48 0.26
C GLY A 63 13.48 1.82 -1.08
N GLU A 64 14.10 2.65 -1.93
CA GLU A 64 13.58 3.10 -3.23
C GLU A 64 13.88 2.09 -4.36
N VAL A 65 13.76 0.79 -4.08
CA VAL A 65 14.04 -0.30 -5.04
C VAL A 65 13.11 -0.25 -6.27
N ILE A 66 11.89 0.27 -6.09
CA ILE A 66 10.88 0.41 -7.14
C ILE A 66 11.26 1.54 -8.13
N GLU A 67 11.89 2.63 -7.66
CA GLU A 67 12.35 3.73 -8.52
C GLU A 67 13.51 3.29 -9.42
N LEU A 68 14.46 2.54 -8.85
CA LEU A 68 15.60 1.98 -9.57
C LEU A 68 15.15 0.96 -10.65
N SER A 69 14.11 0.19 -10.37
CA SER A 69 13.55 -0.77 -11.34
C SER A 69 12.74 -0.09 -12.44
N ALA A 70 12.05 1.01 -12.13
CA ALA A 70 11.26 1.77 -13.09
C ALA A 70 12.13 2.60 -14.06
N GLU A 71 13.33 3.01 -13.66
CA GLU A 71 14.30 3.68 -14.53
C GLU A 71 14.77 2.77 -15.70
N ILE A 72 14.68 1.45 -15.54
CA ILE A 72 15.15 0.43 -16.50
C ILE A 72 14.04 0.02 -17.50
N LEU A 73 12.81 0.52 -17.34
CA LEU A 73 11.71 0.20 -18.25
C LEU A 73 12.02 0.62 -19.71
N PRO A 74 11.61 -0.19 -20.70
CA PRO A 74 11.88 0.06 -22.12
C PRO A 74 11.25 1.37 -22.60
N GLU A 75 11.88 2.00 -23.59
CA GLU A 75 11.46 3.28 -24.20
C GLU A 75 11.36 3.18 -25.74
N ASP A 76 11.19 1.96 -26.25
CA ASP A 76 11.30 1.64 -27.68
C ASP A 76 10.17 2.28 -28.51
N THR A 77 9.01 2.54 -27.88
CA THR A 77 7.88 3.23 -28.52
C THR A 77 7.44 4.50 -27.77
N GLU A 78 6.71 5.39 -28.46
CA GLU A 78 6.08 6.56 -27.81
C GLU A 78 5.05 6.17 -26.74
N GLU A 79 4.42 5.00 -26.89
CA GLU A 79 3.53 4.47 -25.86
C GLU A 79 4.31 4.03 -24.62
N ASP A 80 5.46 3.39 -24.80
CA ASP A 80 6.33 2.95 -23.71
C ASP A 80 6.93 4.15 -22.95
N LYS A 81 7.33 5.20 -23.65
CA LYS A 81 7.79 6.46 -23.02
C LYS A 81 6.69 7.11 -22.18
N LYS A 82 5.44 7.14 -22.68
CA LYS A 82 4.29 7.66 -21.92
C LYS A 82 4.02 6.80 -20.68
N ARG A 83 4.05 5.48 -20.82
CA ARG A 83 3.87 4.52 -19.71
C ARG A 83 4.96 4.68 -18.66
N LYS A 84 6.24 4.72 -19.06
CA LYS A 84 7.37 4.92 -18.17
C LYS A 84 7.28 6.26 -17.43
N LYS A 85 6.96 7.35 -18.13
CA LYS A 85 6.78 8.66 -17.52
C LYS A 85 5.65 8.65 -16.48
N ALA A 86 4.54 7.97 -16.76
CA ALA A 86 3.44 7.82 -15.81
C ALA A 86 3.83 6.99 -14.58
N ILE A 87 4.56 5.88 -14.77
CA ILE A 87 5.03 5.03 -13.68
C ILE A 87 6.05 5.78 -12.80
N LEU A 88 7.03 6.45 -13.39
CA LEU A 88 8.01 7.26 -12.66
C LEU A 88 7.34 8.42 -11.92
N PHE A 89 6.37 9.10 -12.55
CA PHE A 89 5.56 10.10 -11.88
C PHE A 89 4.81 9.52 -10.68
N PHE A 90 4.15 8.38 -10.84
CA PHE A 90 3.44 7.72 -9.75
C PHE A 90 4.37 7.33 -8.59
N ILE A 91 5.52 6.72 -8.87
CA ILE A 91 6.46 6.29 -7.83
C ILE A 91 7.06 7.51 -7.11
N SER A 92 7.53 8.51 -7.85
CA SER A 92 8.07 9.74 -7.25
C SER A 92 7.03 10.47 -6.38
N LYS A 93 5.75 10.40 -6.75
CA LYS A 93 4.65 11.00 -5.99
C LYS A 93 4.04 10.08 -4.93
N TRP A 94 4.48 8.84 -4.81
CA TRP A 94 3.93 7.87 -3.87
C TRP A 94 4.11 8.28 -2.41
N LYS A 95 5.28 8.81 -2.05
CA LYS A 95 5.57 9.30 -0.69
C LYS A 95 4.68 10.50 -0.33
N GLU A 96 4.54 11.45 -1.26
CA GLU A 96 3.69 12.63 -1.11
C GLU A 96 2.21 12.21 -0.97
N LEU A 97 1.74 11.30 -1.83
CA LEU A 97 0.37 10.75 -1.77
C LEU A 97 0.10 10.07 -0.43
N ARG A 98 1.01 9.21 0.05
CA ARG A 98 0.83 8.50 1.33
C ARG A 98 0.78 9.48 2.50
N SER A 99 1.64 10.50 2.50
CA SER A 99 1.62 11.56 3.51
C SER A 99 0.30 12.31 3.51
N GLU A 100 -0.21 12.63 2.32
CA GLU A 100 -1.45 13.38 2.16
C GLU A 100 -2.69 12.58 2.51
N VAL A 101 -2.72 11.28 2.18
CA VAL A 101 -3.74 10.33 2.64
C VAL A 101 -3.76 10.27 4.16
N LYS A 102 -2.59 10.17 4.80
CA LYS A 102 -2.49 10.17 6.26
C LYS A 102 -3.03 11.47 6.85
N ARG A 103 -2.57 12.62 6.35
CA ARG A 103 -3.00 13.94 6.81
C ARG A 103 -4.51 14.12 6.73
N ILE A 104 -5.12 13.76 5.60
CA ILE A 104 -6.56 13.85 5.41
C ILE A 104 -7.27 12.88 6.36
N ASN A 105 -6.84 11.62 6.44
CA ASN A 105 -7.43 10.66 7.37
C ASN A 105 -7.37 11.13 8.84
N ASP A 106 -6.26 11.75 9.25
CA ASP A 106 -6.11 12.31 10.59
C ASP A 106 -7.10 13.48 10.85
N LEU A 107 -7.37 14.32 9.84
CA LEU A 107 -8.41 15.35 9.93
C LEU A 107 -9.82 14.74 10.12
N TYR A 108 -10.09 13.63 9.43
CA TYR A 108 -11.34 12.88 9.59
C TYR A 108 -11.48 12.23 10.97
N GLN A 109 -10.38 11.72 11.54
CA GLN A 109 -10.37 11.15 12.89
C GLN A 109 -10.57 12.23 13.96
N GLN A 110 -9.93 13.40 13.80
CA GLN A 110 -10.06 14.53 14.74
C GLN A 110 -11.45 15.18 14.72
N ALA A 111 -12.13 15.13 13.57
CA ALA A 111 -13.47 15.69 13.42
C ALA A 111 -14.59 14.76 13.91
N GLY A 112 -14.29 13.53 14.34
CA GLY A 112 -15.29 12.53 14.70
C GLY A 112 -15.00 11.88 16.04
N SER A 113 -15.19 12.60 17.15
CA SER A 113 -15.01 12.05 18.50
C SER A 113 -15.97 10.89 18.83
N ASP A 114 -17.13 10.81 18.14
CA ASP A 114 -18.15 9.76 18.32
C ASP A 114 -18.34 8.84 17.09
N GLY A 115 -17.38 8.84 16.15
CA GLY A 115 -17.44 7.99 14.95
C GLY A 115 -18.50 8.40 13.91
N LYS A 116 -19.17 9.54 14.10
CA LYS A 116 -20.06 10.17 13.12
C LYS A 116 -19.59 11.59 12.83
N ILE A 117 -19.31 11.87 11.57
CA ILE A 117 -18.89 13.19 11.09
C ILE A 117 -20.12 13.91 10.56
N THR A 118 -20.40 15.10 11.09
CA THR A 118 -21.51 15.94 10.63
C THR A 118 -21.25 16.50 9.23
N ALA A 119 -22.31 16.95 8.55
CA ALA A 119 -22.18 17.57 7.23
C ALA A 119 -21.29 18.83 7.26
N GLU A 120 -21.34 19.59 8.36
CA GLU A 120 -20.54 20.81 8.56
C GLU A 120 -19.06 20.50 8.77
N GLU A 121 -18.73 19.46 9.54
CA GLU A 121 -17.36 18.98 9.71
C GLU A 121 -16.78 18.45 8.39
N HIS A 122 -17.58 17.70 7.62
CA HIS A 122 -17.20 17.26 6.27
C HIS A 122 -16.89 18.45 5.35
N ALA A 123 -17.77 19.47 5.33
CA ALA A 123 -17.57 20.67 4.52
C ALA A 123 -16.31 21.43 4.95
N ASN A 124 -16.03 21.50 6.26
CA ASN A 124 -14.81 22.11 6.79
C ASN A 124 -13.54 21.35 6.41
N ILE A 125 -13.54 20.01 6.46
CA ILE A 125 -12.39 19.20 6.05
C ILE A 125 -12.14 19.36 4.56
N LEU A 126 -13.19 19.31 3.74
CA LEU A 126 -13.10 19.55 2.29
C LEU A 126 -12.57 20.96 2.02
N GLY A 127 -13.12 21.99 2.66
CA GLY A 127 -12.67 23.38 2.49
C GLY A 127 -11.19 23.57 2.85
N LYS A 128 -10.74 23.02 4.00
CA LYS A 128 -9.33 23.06 4.43
C LYS A 128 -8.41 22.29 3.50
N THR A 129 -8.90 21.25 2.84
CA THR A 129 -8.11 20.41 1.93
C THR A 129 -8.03 21.00 0.53
N PHE A 130 -9.14 21.57 0.02
CA PHE A 130 -9.20 22.24 -1.27
C PHE A 130 -8.42 23.55 -1.30
N SER A 131 -8.37 24.30 -0.19
CA SER A 131 -7.58 25.54 -0.13
C SER A 131 -6.07 25.31 -0.30
N LEU A 132 -5.59 24.12 0.08
CA LEU A 132 -4.20 23.68 -0.06
C LEU A 132 -3.91 23.02 -1.43
N ALA A 133 -4.94 22.67 -2.20
CA ALA A 133 -4.82 21.92 -3.45
C ALA A 133 -4.41 22.78 -4.68
N LYS A 134 -3.66 23.87 -4.49
CA LYS A 134 -3.22 24.73 -5.61
C LYS A 134 -1.93 24.20 -6.24
N GLY A 135 -1.91 24.06 -7.57
CA GLY A 135 -0.72 23.67 -8.34
C GLY A 135 -0.52 22.15 -8.49
N PRO A 136 0.69 21.66 -8.84
CA PRO A 136 0.95 20.24 -9.08
C PRO A 136 0.72 19.34 -7.86
N LEU A 137 0.79 19.91 -6.65
CA LEU A 137 0.40 19.22 -5.41
C LEU A 137 -1.11 18.98 -5.31
N GLY A 138 -1.93 19.78 -6.00
CA GLY A 138 -3.38 19.64 -6.01
C GLY A 138 -3.86 18.31 -6.58
N ILE A 139 -3.17 17.76 -7.58
CA ILE A 139 -3.50 16.43 -8.14
C ILE A 139 -3.30 15.34 -7.08
N ILE A 140 -2.24 15.45 -6.29
CA ILE A 140 -1.91 14.50 -5.22
C ILE A 140 -2.94 14.62 -4.11
N THR A 141 -3.33 15.84 -3.72
CA THR A 141 -4.36 16.09 -2.71
C THR A 141 -5.74 15.57 -3.14
N ILE A 142 -6.12 15.74 -4.42
CA ILE A 142 -7.36 15.15 -4.95
C ILE A 142 -7.30 13.62 -4.93
N GLY A 143 -6.18 13.04 -5.36
CA GLY A 143 -5.97 11.58 -5.29
C GLY A 143 -6.07 11.06 -3.86
N ALA A 144 -5.49 11.76 -2.89
CA ALA A 144 -5.57 11.42 -1.48
C ALA A 144 -7.00 11.51 -0.92
N LEU A 145 -7.76 12.54 -1.31
CA LEU A 145 -9.18 12.67 -0.97
C LEU A 145 -10.00 11.49 -1.47
N LEU A 146 -9.77 11.05 -2.72
CA LEU A 146 -10.47 9.88 -3.29
C LEU A 146 -10.16 8.60 -2.51
N VAL A 147 -8.89 8.38 -2.16
CA VAL A 147 -8.47 7.22 -1.37
C VAL A 147 -9.12 7.22 0.01
N VAL A 148 -9.07 8.35 0.74
CA VAL A 148 -9.70 8.45 2.07
C VAL A 148 -11.21 8.30 1.96
N GLY A 149 -11.85 8.91 0.95
CA GLY A 149 -13.28 8.75 0.69
C GLY A 149 -13.68 7.30 0.46
N ALA A 150 -12.90 6.56 -0.34
CA ALA A 150 -13.12 5.13 -0.55
C ALA A 150 -12.98 4.31 0.75
N ILE A 151 -11.95 4.59 1.56
CA ILE A 151 -11.76 3.94 2.86
C ILE A 151 -12.96 4.22 3.78
N LYS A 152 -13.41 5.47 3.89
CA LYS A 152 -14.55 5.84 4.72
C LYS A 152 -15.87 5.29 4.21
N PHE A 153 -16.03 5.15 2.91
CA PHE A 153 -17.18 4.45 2.34
C PHE A 153 -17.20 2.97 2.77
N LEU A 154 -16.06 2.29 2.70
CA LEU A 154 -15.93 0.90 3.15
C LEU A 154 -16.21 0.75 4.66
N GLU A 155 -15.72 1.66 5.49
CA GLU A 155 -15.96 1.67 6.94
C GLU A 155 -17.44 1.95 7.29
N SER A 156 -18.03 2.99 6.69
CA SER A 156 -19.42 3.40 6.99
C SER A 156 -20.46 2.42 6.47
N SER A 157 -20.13 1.67 5.41
CA SER A 157 -21.04 0.72 4.78
C SER A 157 -20.80 -0.72 5.24
N ALA A 158 -19.92 -0.93 6.22
CA ALA A 158 -19.59 -2.25 6.75
C ALA A 158 -20.83 -3.03 7.20
N VAL A 159 -20.73 -4.35 7.07
CA VAL A 159 -21.80 -5.31 7.37
C VAL A 159 -21.29 -6.35 8.34
N SER A 160 -22.19 -6.89 9.15
CA SER A 160 -21.86 -7.92 10.14
C SER A 160 -22.16 -9.32 9.59
N ILE A 161 -21.22 -10.23 9.72
CA ILE A 161 -21.38 -11.65 9.42
C ILE A 161 -21.28 -12.41 10.75
N THR A 162 -22.38 -12.99 11.20
CA THR A 162 -22.38 -13.91 12.34
C THR A 162 -21.92 -15.28 11.86
N ILE A 163 -20.78 -15.73 12.36
CA ILE A 163 -20.17 -17.03 12.07
C ILE A 163 -20.58 -18.00 13.17
N LYS A 164 -21.29 -19.07 12.81
CA LYS A 164 -21.75 -20.10 13.73
C LYS A 164 -21.01 -21.41 13.48
N ASN A 165 -20.47 -21.99 14.54
CA ASN A 165 -19.88 -23.32 14.49
C ASN A 165 -20.92 -24.36 14.92
N GLN A 166 -21.26 -25.30 14.04
CA GLN A 166 -22.21 -26.36 14.31
C GLN A 166 -21.53 -27.72 14.12
N GLY A 167 -21.09 -28.34 15.21
CA GLY A 167 -20.52 -29.69 15.24
C GLY A 167 -19.05 -29.78 14.83
N CYS A 168 -18.37 -28.67 14.52
CA CYS A 168 -16.94 -28.69 14.19
C CYS A 168 -16.08 -28.53 15.45
N VAL A 169 -14.83 -29.01 15.36
CA VAL A 169 -13.78 -28.58 16.29
C VAL A 169 -13.69 -27.06 16.32
N SER A 170 -13.30 -26.49 17.47
CA SER A 170 -13.26 -25.05 17.68
C SER A 170 -12.57 -24.29 16.53
N LEU A 171 -13.27 -23.30 15.98
CA LEU A 171 -12.76 -22.51 14.87
C LEU A 171 -11.87 -21.41 15.43
N THR A 172 -10.56 -21.58 15.29
CA THR A 172 -9.60 -20.52 15.60
C THR A 172 -9.46 -19.62 14.37
N PRO A 173 -9.71 -18.30 14.48
CA PRO A 173 -9.52 -17.37 13.38
C PRO A 173 -8.02 -17.22 13.06
N ILE A 174 -7.49 -18.06 12.17
CA ILE A 174 -6.12 -17.96 11.67
C ILE A 174 -6.09 -16.98 10.50
N ALA A 175 -6.32 -15.70 10.76
CA ALA A 175 -6.17 -14.69 9.71
C ALA A 175 -5.67 -13.38 10.30
N ARG A 176 -4.36 -13.34 10.60
CA ARG A 176 -3.67 -12.05 10.46
C ARG A 176 -3.60 -11.80 8.96
N LEU A 177 -4.48 -10.92 8.48
CA LEU A 177 -4.38 -10.41 7.11
C LEU A 177 -2.94 -9.89 6.91
N PRO A 178 -2.28 -10.19 5.78
CA PRO A 178 -0.91 -9.75 5.53
C PRO A 178 -0.78 -8.22 5.54
N VAL A 179 -1.90 -7.53 5.32
CA VAL A 179 -2.05 -6.09 5.48
C VAL A 179 -3.34 -5.79 6.25
N PRO A 180 -3.34 -4.86 7.22
CA PRO A 180 -4.57 -4.44 7.88
C PRO A 180 -5.46 -3.72 6.86
N ILE A 181 -6.65 -4.27 6.61
CA ILE A 181 -7.62 -3.68 5.68
C ILE A 181 -8.61 -2.85 6.51
N PRO A 182 -8.73 -1.54 6.25
CA PRO A 182 -9.72 -0.71 6.91
C PRO A 182 -11.14 -1.26 6.76
N GLY A 183 -11.95 -1.16 7.82
CA GLY A 183 -13.33 -1.66 7.83
C GLY A 183 -13.49 -3.18 7.96
N ILE A 184 -12.39 -3.94 8.12
CA ILE A 184 -12.44 -5.37 8.47
C ILE A 184 -12.13 -5.56 9.96
N LYS A 185 -13.02 -6.23 10.68
CA LYS A 185 -12.78 -6.81 12.00
C LYS A 185 -13.14 -8.28 11.94
N LEU A 186 -12.18 -9.15 12.17
CA LEU A 186 -12.43 -10.59 12.28
C LEU A 186 -12.66 -10.95 13.74
N PRO A 187 -13.38 -12.05 14.05
CA PRO A 187 -13.44 -12.56 15.42
C PRO A 187 -12.02 -12.78 15.94
N GLU A 188 -11.73 -12.32 17.15
CA GLU A 188 -10.43 -12.50 17.79
C GLU A 188 -10.40 -13.77 18.65
N GLU A 189 -11.56 -14.15 19.17
CA GLU A 189 -11.74 -15.32 20.01
C GLU A 189 -11.97 -16.59 19.19
N THR A 190 -11.52 -17.71 19.73
CA THR A 190 -11.83 -19.02 19.16
C THR A 190 -13.32 -19.31 19.32
N ILE A 191 -13.99 -19.74 18.24
CA ILE A 191 -15.41 -20.05 18.25
C ILE A 191 -15.57 -21.55 18.59
N PRO A 192 -15.99 -21.92 19.81
CA PRO A 192 -16.16 -23.32 20.21
C PRO A 192 -17.30 -23.98 19.42
N ASP A 193 -17.43 -25.31 19.53
CA ASP A 193 -18.61 -26.01 19.01
C ASP A 193 -19.90 -25.44 19.65
N GLY A 194 -20.92 -25.19 18.82
CA GLY A 194 -22.16 -24.51 19.19
C GLY A 194 -22.01 -22.99 19.42
N GLY A 195 -20.78 -22.46 19.34
CA GLY A 195 -20.49 -21.05 19.55
C GLY A 195 -20.71 -20.18 18.32
N GLU A 196 -20.65 -18.87 18.54
CA GLU A 196 -20.69 -17.87 17.47
C GLU A 196 -19.64 -16.78 17.65
N GLY A 197 -19.18 -16.23 16.53
CA GLY A 197 -18.30 -15.06 16.47
C GLY A 197 -18.78 -14.09 15.41
N ILE A 198 -18.52 -12.79 15.58
CA ILE A 198 -18.99 -11.76 14.65
C ILE A 198 -17.80 -11.19 13.89
N ALA A 199 -17.86 -11.28 12.56
CA ALA A 199 -16.98 -10.55 11.67
C ALA A 199 -17.68 -9.29 11.17
N VAL A 200 -16.95 -8.18 11.08
CA VAL A 200 -17.39 -6.95 10.39
C VAL A 200 -16.54 -6.82 9.14
N VAL A 201 -17.19 -6.72 7.98
CA VAL A 201 -16.49 -6.64 6.69
C VAL A 201 -17.12 -5.58 5.80
N PRO A 202 -16.38 -4.98 4.85
CA PRO A 202 -16.95 -4.07 3.88
C PRO A 202 -17.98 -4.75 2.96
N PRO A 203 -18.92 -3.99 2.39
CA PRO A 203 -19.99 -4.53 1.53
C PRO A 203 -19.45 -4.82 0.13
N LEU A 204 -18.76 -5.94 0.00
CA LEU A 204 -18.10 -6.38 -1.24
C LEU A 204 -18.84 -7.54 -1.91
N ASP A 205 -18.61 -7.64 -3.21
CA ASP A 205 -18.95 -8.82 -3.99
C ASP A 205 -17.83 -9.86 -3.82
N VAL A 206 -18.17 -11.00 -3.22
CA VAL A 206 -17.26 -12.11 -2.93
C VAL A 206 -17.61 -13.30 -3.81
N ASN A 207 -16.69 -13.69 -4.69
CA ASN A 207 -16.80 -14.94 -5.43
C ASN A 207 -16.37 -16.09 -4.54
N VAL A 208 -17.28 -17.03 -4.31
CA VAL A 208 -17.03 -18.26 -3.55
C VAL A 208 -16.97 -19.42 -4.51
N ASN A 209 -15.84 -20.12 -4.53
CA ASN A 209 -15.67 -21.36 -5.27
C ASN A 209 -15.56 -22.54 -4.28
N GLY A 210 -16.66 -23.26 -4.11
CA GLY A 210 -16.73 -24.50 -3.32
C GLY A 210 -16.78 -25.77 -4.19
N THR A 211 -16.37 -25.69 -5.46
CA THR A 211 -16.41 -26.86 -6.38
C THR A 211 -15.34 -27.90 -6.08
N GLN A 212 -14.30 -27.55 -5.35
CA GLN A 212 -13.24 -28.46 -4.96
C GLN A 212 -13.60 -29.17 -3.64
N PRO A 213 -13.57 -30.51 -3.59
CA PRO A 213 -13.79 -31.24 -2.35
C PRO A 213 -12.79 -30.84 -1.25
N GLY A 214 -13.29 -30.57 -0.05
CA GLY A 214 -12.45 -30.25 1.11
C GLY A 214 -11.82 -28.85 1.09
N SER A 215 -12.18 -27.97 0.16
CA SER A 215 -11.70 -26.59 0.15
C SER A 215 -12.73 -25.58 -0.36
N VAL A 216 -12.61 -24.34 0.12
CA VAL A 216 -13.36 -23.19 -0.38
C VAL A 216 -12.39 -22.08 -0.72
N THR A 217 -12.50 -21.51 -1.91
CA THR A 217 -11.74 -20.33 -2.29
C THR A 217 -12.64 -19.11 -2.33
N LEU A 218 -12.24 -18.05 -1.62
CA LEU A 218 -12.89 -16.74 -1.65
C LEU A 218 -12.07 -15.80 -2.52
N SER A 219 -12.73 -15.05 -3.40
CA SER A 219 -12.08 -14.03 -4.22
C SER A 219 -12.86 -12.72 -4.23
N ALA A 220 -12.20 -11.62 -3.87
CA ALA A 220 -12.78 -10.28 -3.85
C ALA A 220 -11.68 -9.24 -4.12
N LEU A 221 -12.01 -8.15 -4.84
CA LEU A 221 -11.09 -7.04 -5.12
C LEU A 221 -9.72 -7.47 -5.72
N GLY A 222 -9.70 -8.54 -6.50
CA GLY A 222 -8.47 -9.09 -7.09
C GLY A 222 -7.62 -9.94 -6.14
N PHE A 223 -8.01 -10.09 -4.87
CA PHE A 223 -7.41 -11.01 -3.91
C PHE A 223 -8.13 -12.35 -3.93
N SER A 224 -7.39 -13.43 -3.70
CA SER A 224 -7.94 -14.79 -3.58
C SER A 224 -7.34 -15.50 -2.38
N MET A 225 -8.17 -16.14 -1.58
CA MET A 225 -7.78 -16.83 -0.35
C MET A 225 -8.47 -18.19 -0.27
N GLY A 226 -7.68 -19.25 -0.11
CA GLY A 226 -8.17 -20.62 0.00
C GLY A 226 -8.23 -21.06 1.46
N TYR A 227 -9.29 -21.80 1.80
CA TYR A 227 -9.52 -22.39 3.11
C TYR A 227 -9.73 -23.90 2.96
N TYR A 228 -9.09 -24.67 3.84
CA TYR A 228 -9.28 -26.11 3.95
C TYR A 228 -10.44 -26.40 4.90
N LEU A 229 -11.31 -27.32 4.51
CA LEU A 229 -12.41 -27.80 5.33
C LEU A 229 -11.99 -29.05 6.12
N PRO A 230 -12.39 -29.20 7.39
CA PRO A 230 -11.91 -30.27 8.28
C PRO A 230 -12.42 -31.68 7.94
N GLY A 231 -13.19 -31.87 6.87
CA GLY A 231 -13.67 -33.19 6.44
C GLY A 231 -14.49 -33.16 5.15
N PRO A 232 -14.79 -34.34 4.57
CA PRO A 232 -15.50 -34.46 3.30
C PRO A 232 -17.00 -34.09 3.38
N ASN A 233 -17.59 -34.13 4.59
CA ASN A 233 -19.01 -33.90 4.81
C ASN A 233 -19.31 -32.51 5.40
N VAL A 234 -18.32 -31.61 5.42
CA VAL A 234 -18.50 -30.26 5.95
C VAL A 234 -19.32 -29.44 4.97
N ASP A 235 -20.38 -28.82 5.46
CA ASP A 235 -21.15 -27.83 4.70
C ASP A 235 -20.83 -26.40 5.19
N VAL A 236 -20.79 -25.46 4.26
CA VAL A 236 -20.59 -24.05 4.53
C VAL A 236 -21.80 -23.32 3.99
N ILE A 237 -22.67 -22.84 4.88
CA ILE A 237 -23.97 -22.29 4.54
C ILE A 237 -23.94 -20.77 4.76
N PHE A 238 -24.16 -20.00 3.72
CA PHE A 238 -24.27 -18.55 3.80
C PHE A 238 -25.71 -18.11 3.52
N ASN A 239 -26.33 -17.40 4.48
CA ASN A 239 -27.73 -16.99 4.43
C ASN A 239 -28.68 -18.12 3.97
N ASN A 240 -28.59 -19.27 4.63
CA ASN A 240 -29.37 -20.49 4.34
C ASN A 240 -29.10 -21.14 2.97
N GLN A 241 -28.03 -20.78 2.28
CA GLN A 241 -27.60 -21.42 1.04
C GLN A 241 -26.24 -22.10 1.24
N SER A 242 -26.17 -23.41 1.04
CA SER A 242 -24.89 -24.12 0.95
C SER A 242 -24.02 -23.50 -0.15
N LEU A 243 -22.73 -23.35 0.11
CA LEU A 243 -21.70 -22.86 -0.80
C LEU A 243 -20.87 -24.00 -1.42
N ILE A 244 -21.06 -25.23 -0.96
CA ILE A 244 -20.31 -26.41 -1.39
C ILE A 244 -20.83 -26.95 -2.72
N GLY A 245 -19.94 -27.46 -3.55
CA GLY A 245 -20.25 -28.09 -4.85
C GLY A 245 -20.55 -27.11 -5.98
N LYS A 246 -20.49 -25.79 -5.75
CA LYS A 246 -20.83 -24.78 -6.75
C LYS A 246 -19.97 -23.52 -6.65
N ARG A 247 -20.10 -22.68 -7.67
CA ARG A 247 -19.61 -21.30 -7.66
C ARG A 247 -20.76 -20.37 -7.31
N THR A 248 -20.55 -19.48 -6.36
CA THR A 248 -21.58 -18.57 -5.86
C THR A 248 -21.00 -17.16 -5.80
N LEU A 249 -21.73 -16.17 -6.32
CA LEU A 249 -21.44 -14.77 -6.07
C LEU A 249 -22.22 -14.33 -4.82
N VAL A 250 -21.50 -14.00 -3.76
CA VAL A 250 -22.07 -13.48 -2.53
C VAL A 250 -21.96 -11.96 -2.54
N LYS A 251 -23.10 -11.27 -2.49
CA LYS A 251 -23.15 -9.81 -2.42
C LYS A 251 -23.35 -9.38 -0.98
N LEU A 252 -22.29 -8.92 -0.34
CA LEU A 252 -22.35 -8.46 1.06
C LEU A 252 -23.06 -7.10 1.18
N SER A 253 -23.33 -6.41 0.08
CA SER A 253 -24.14 -5.20 0.07
C SER A 253 -25.64 -5.43 0.26
N ASP A 254 -26.12 -6.67 0.07
CA ASP A 254 -27.55 -6.97 0.00
C ASP A 254 -28.25 -6.86 1.37
N SER A 255 -27.49 -6.95 2.48
CA SER A 255 -28.00 -6.80 3.84
C SER A 255 -26.94 -6.22 4.76
N LYS A 256 -27.36 -5.56 5.85
CA LYS A 256 -26.44 -5.13 6.93
C LYS A 256 -25.99 -6.26 7.82
N GLN A 257 -26.68 -7.39 7.78
CA GLN A 257 -26.40 -8.57 8.58
C GLN A 257 -26.51 -9.84 7.72
N HIS A 258 -25.54 -10.73 7.90
CA HIS A 258 -25.47 -12.03 7.25
C HIS A 258 -25.16 -13.12 8.27
N THR A 259 -25.45 -14.36 7.92
CA THR A 259 -25.10 -15.53 8.73
C THR A 259 -24.28 -16.50 7.89
N LEU A 260 -23.14 -16.92 8.44
CA LEU A 260 -22.29 -17.99 7.93
C LEU A 260 -22.33 -19.13 8.94
N ILE A 261 -22.75 -20.32 8.51
CA ILE A 261 -22.79 -21.52 9.34
C ILE A 261 -21.77 -22.49 8.78
N VAL A 262 -20.85 -22.94 9.63
CA VAL A 262 -19.95 -24.05 9.32
C VAL A 262 -20.52 -25.28 10.02
N ASN A 263 -21.03 -26.22 9.23
CA ASN A 263 -21.71 -27.41 9.73
C ASN A 263 -20.82 -28.63 9.50
N CYS A 264 -20.36 -29.25 10.58
CA CYS A 264 -19.67 -30.53 10.56
C CYS A 264 -20.63 -31.59 11.13
N PRO A 265 -21.30 -32.38 10.26
CA PRO A 265 -22.13 -33.47 10.74
C PRO A 265 -21.25 -34.44 11.53
N SER A 266 -21.66 -34.71 12.77
CA SER A 266 -21.01 -35.70 13.61
C SER A 266 -21.03 -37.02 12.86
N SER A 267 -19.85 -37.58 12.58
CA SER A 267 -19.77 -38.98 12.18
C SER A 267 -20.32 -39.82 13.35
N LEU A 268 -21.54 -40.32 13.20
CA LEU A 268 -22.04 -41.47 13.96
C LEU A 268 -21.11 -42.67 13.77
#